data_AF-A0AA96V1T5-F1
#
_entry.id   AF-A0AA96V1T5-F1
#
_cell.length_a   1.000
_cell.length_b   1.000
_cell.length_c   1.000
_cell.angle_alpha   90.00
_cell.angle_beta   90.00
_cell.angle_gamma   90.00
#
_symmetry.space_group_name_H-M   'P 1'
#
loop_
_entity.id
_entity.type
_entity.pdbx_description
1 polymer ?
#
loop_
_entity_poly.entity_id
_entity_poly.type
_entity_poly.pdbx_seq_one_letter_code
_entity_poly.pdbx_strand_id
1 'polypeptide(L)'
;MALIAVFLLYWTIVSYLDRRGFWEKHNITAWGPVLMIRTTRGLEWIDKAAKPKRFWRLFANVGIILMFIGMIFMFALVLASDYALIETYLEGTVMEPGKYNELKNIFLIPGVNDYIPFTWGLIALIVTLAVHEFSHSILARVEGIRVKSMGLLLAIIPVGGFAEPDEDELFGGEIDYEERKRAETEYNDMTASIEEIRAREAEQKAKDKSAENIRAETQPTHQKPKVVASNVQRSRVLSAGVMANFCIALVAFILFFGPVLGGITSIGSLQITDVNDNSPASVAGLSKDMVLVNINGQNVTDSNSVNNLLQNVMPGDTVTVTAAYDRVMTDYTLQTNPNAENTNYAGIYIQNVVSGSPAEAAGIQSGMVIYKADGAYISDMNGFSEMLSGKKPGETIILTAETFDENGHLVQTSDLTVTLGQNSSNASRAYIGISYTSGPLHIGLLGFSVGQFNAATYLDILNRLPSMLFDLDFSDISGSLKMMLAAWIYVMALPFFGLTGEGFSGFSGSMMQFYAPTGWAEPLGIGIFWIANALFWIAWLNFYVGLFNCLPANPLDGGHVFRAVIQTVAEKFKMSSEKAARLSKRICFYLSVFIFGSFFFMFIWPFIGKYFLVLLG
;
A
#
# COMPACT_ATOMS: atom_id res chain seq x y z
N MET A 1 -16.97 11.93 -11.15
CA MET A 1 -18.41 11.94 -11.47
C MET A 1 -18.95 10.56 -11.86
N ALA A 2 -18.34 9.83 -12.81
CA ALA A 2 -18.82 8.49 -13.21
C ALA A 2 -18.84 7.46 -12.08
N LEU A 3 -17.77 7.36 -11.26
CA LEU A 3 -17.71 6.45 -10.11
C LEU A 3 -18.80 6.71 -9.06
N ILE A 4 -19.09 7.99 -8.79
CA ILE A 4 -20.15 8.39 -7.85
C ILE A 4 -21.52 7.98 -8.40
N ALA A 5 -21.76 8.17 -9.71
CA ALA A 5 -23.00 7.74 -10.35
C ALA A 5 -23.17 6.21 -10.31
N VAL A 6 -22.11 5.44 -10.57
CA VAL A 6 -22.10 3.97 -10.46
C VAL A 6 -22.38 3.54 -9.03
N PHE A 7 -21.75 4.17 -8.02
CA PHE A 7 -21.97 3.86 -6.62
C PHE A 7 -23.41 4.18 -6.17
N LEU A 8 -23.95 5.34 -6.55
CA LEU A 8 -25.32 5.71 -6.23
C LEU A 8 -26.33 4.79 -6.93
N LEU A 9 -26.08 4.40 -8.18
CA LEU A 9 -26.92 3.43 -8.90
C LEU A 9 -26.91 2.07 -8.19
N TYR A 10 -25.73 1.54 -7.88
CA TYR A 10 -25.56 0.31 -7.12
C TYR A 10 -26.29 0.37 -5.77
N TRP A 11 -26.07 1.42 -5.00
CA TRP A 11 -26.70 1.57 -3.69
C TRP A 11 -28.23 1.69 -3.81
N THR A 12 -28.72 2.42 -4.83
CA THR A 12 -30.16 2.50 -5.11
C THR A 12 -30.74 1.13 -5.42
N ILE A 13 -30.06 0.30 -6.22
CA ILE A 13 -30.47 -1.08 -6.52
C ILE A 13 -30.49 -1.93 -5.25
N VAL A 14 -29.41 -1.88 -4.45
CA VAL A 14 -29.32 -2.64 -3.19
C VAL A 14 -30.45 -2.25 -2.25
N SER A 15 -30.66 -0.95 -2.02
CA SER A 15 -31.72 -0.43 -1.15
C SER A 15 -33.12 -0.74 -1.68
N TYR A 16 -33.32 -0.73 -2.99
CA TYR A 16 -34.60 -1.10 -3.60
C TYR A 16 -34.93 -2.58 -3.41
N LEU A 17 -33.94 -3.46 -3.62
CA LEU A 17 -34.11 -4.91 -3.43
C LEU A 17 -34.26 -5.28 -1.96
N ASP A 18 -33.59 -4.57 -1.06
CA ASP A 18 -33.70 -4.75 0.39
C ASP A 18 -35.10 -4.41 0.90
N ARG A 19 -35.65 -3.26 0.48
CA ARG A 19 -37.05 -2.89 0.78
C ARG A 19 -38.09 -3.89 0.28
N ARG A 20 -37.73 -4.79 -0.65
CA ARG A 20 -38.60 -5.84 -1.18
C ARG A 20 -38.37 -7.21 -0.54
N GLY A 21 -37.50 -7.31 0.47
CA GLY A 21 -37.16 -8.57 1.13
C GLY A 21 -36.53 -9.59 0.18
N PHE A 22 -35.86 -9.12 -0.88
CA PHE A 22 -35.22 -10.01 -1.86
C PHE A 22 -33.99 -10.69 -1.29
N TRP A 23 -33.21 -9.97 -0.48
CA TRP A 23 -31.94 -10.42 0.10
C TRP A 23 -32.14 -11.43 1.23
N GLU A 24 -33.13 -11.22 2.10
CA GLU A 24 -33.47 -12.13 3.21
C GLU A 24 -33.72 -13.56 2.71
N LYS A 25 -34.38 -13.71 1.55
CA LYS A 25 -34.65 -15.02 0.91
C LYS A 25 -33.39 -15.79 0.50
N HIS A 26 -32.24 -15.13 0.44
CA HIS A 26 -30.96 -15.71 0.01
C HIS A 26 -29.89 -15.71 1.11
N ASN A 27 -30.27 -15.50 2.38
CA ASN A 27 -29.34 -15.34 3.51
C ASN A 27 -28.37 -14.15 3.34
N ILE A 28 -28.83 -13.09 2.68
CA ILE A 28 -28.06 -11.87 2.45
C ILE A 28 -28.72 -10.76 3.27
N THR A 29 -27.95 -10.03 4.06
CA THR A 29 -28.42 -8.83 4.77
C THR A 29 -27.72 -7.60 4.20
N ALA A 30 -28.47 -6.56 3.84
CA ALA A 30 -27.90 -5.31 3.37
C ALA A 30 -27.70 -4.34 4.55
N TRP A 31 -26.48 -3.83 4.71
CA TRP A 31 -26.17 -2.74 5.62
C TRP A 31 -25.70 -1.53 4.80
N GLY A 32 -26.66 -0.68 4.42
CA GLY A 32 -26.41 0.42 3.49
C GLY A 32 -25.95 -0.09 2.11
N PRO A 33 -24.77 0.31 1.61
CA PRO A 33 -24.23 -0.19 0.35
C PRO A 33 -23.54 -1.55 0.48
N VAL A 34 -23.37 -2.12 1.67
CA VAL A 34 -22.65 -3.39 1.85
C VAL A 34 -23.64 -4.55 1.98
N LEU A 35 -23.48 -5.58 1.16
CA LEU A 35 -24.18 -6.85 1.25
C LEU A 35 -23.36 -7.82 2.08
N MET A 36 -23.98 -8.39 3.10
CA MET A 36 -23.39 -9.40 3.97
C MET A 36 -24.04 -10.75 3.65
N ILE A 37 -23.29 -11.62 2.99
CA ILE A 37 -23.74 -12.95 2.59
C ILE A 37 -23.39 -13.92 3.70
N ARG A 38 -24.39 -14.44 4.42
CA ARG A 38 -24.20 -15.36 5.55
C ARG A 38 -24.25 -16.82 5.11
N THR A 39 -23.36 -17.63 5.67
CA THR A 39 -23.29 -19.07 5.51
C THR A 39 -22.91 -19.75 6.82
N THR A 40 -23.54 -20.88 7.10
CA THR A 40 -23.12 -21.81 8.16
C THR A 40 -22.21 -22.92 7.63
N ARG A 41 -22.10 -23.05 6.30
CA ARG A 41 -21.21 -24.00 5.63
C ARG A 41 -19.77 -23.55 5.86
N GLY A 42 -19.04 -24.29 6.69
CA GLY A 42 -17.66 -23.95 7.11
C GLY A 42 -17.46 -24.03 8.63
N LEU A 43 -18.53 -23.95 9.43
CA LEU A 43 -18.43 -24.04 10.89
C LEU A 43 -17.85 -25.38 11.37
N GLU A 44 -18.18 -26.49 10.70
CA GLU A 44 -17.59 -27.80 11.00
C GLU A 44 -16.07 -27.83 10.75
N TRP A 45 -15.59 -27.07 9.76
CA TRP A 45 -14.16 -26.96 9.49
C TRP A 45 -13.48 -26.15 10.60
N ILE A 46 -14.10 -25.07 11.07
CA ILE A 46 -13.63 -24.32 12.25
C ILE A 46 -13.57 -25.24 13.48
N ASP A 47 -14.60 -26.05 13.72
CA ASP A 47 -14.62 -26.97 14.85
C ASP A 47 -13.49 -28.01 14.75
N LYS A 48 -13.14 -28.47 13.53
CA LYS A 48 -11.97 -29.33 13.30
C LYS A 48 -10.67 -28.57 13.52
N ALA A 49 -10.54 -27.35 13.00
CA ALA A 49 -9.37 -26.50 13.14
C ALA A 49 -9.11 -26.09 14.60
N ALA A 50 -10.16 -25.94 15.42
CA ALA A 50 -10.11 -25.58 16.83
C ALA A 50 -9.74 -26.75 17.78
N LYS A 51 -9.63 -27.99 17.28
CA LYS A 51 -9.28 -29.17 18.10
C LYS A 51 -7.97 -29.06 18.89
N PRO A 52 -6.83 -28.55 18.34
CA PRO A 52 -5.58 -28.45 19.09
C PRO A 52 -5.60 -27.23 20.04
N LYS A 53 -6.48 -27.28 21.06
CA LYS A 53 -6.74 -26.16 21.98
C LYS A 53 -5.47 -25.60 22.66
N ARG A 54 -4.49 -26.46 22.97
CA ARG A 54 -3.23 -26.02 23.59
C ARG A 54 -2.41 -25.13 22.65
N PHE A 55 -2.33 -25.48 21.38
CA PHE A 55 -1.63 -24.70 20.36
C PHE A 55 -2.27 -23.32 20.22
N TRP A 56 -3.58 -23.26 20.01
CA TRP A 56 -4.29 -22.00 19.81
C TRP A 56 -4.25 -21.07 21.03
N ARG A 57 -4.31 -21.63 22.25
CA ARG A 57 -4.13 -20.82 23.47
C ARG A 57 -2.72 -20.27 23.60
N LEU A 58 -1.70 -21.06 23.25
CA LEU A 58 -0.31 -20.57 23.23
C LEU A 58 -0.14 -19.47 22.18
N PHE A 59 -0.64 -19.70 20.96
CA PHE A 59 -0.67 -18.73 19.87
C PHE A 59 -1.28 -17.40 20.31
N ALA A 60 -2.45 -17.43 20.94
CA ALA A 60 -3.12 -16.22 21.42
C ALA A 60 -2.39 -15.55 22.60
N ASN A 61 -1.81 -16.32 23.54
CA ASN A 61 -1.04 -15.76 24.64
C ASN A 61 0.22 -15.05 24.15
N VAL A 62 0.94 -15.62 23.18
CA VAL A 62 2.05 -14.95 22.50
C VAL A 62 1.55 -13.70 21.77
N GLY A 63 0.40 -13.81 21.09
CA GLY A 63 -0.27 -12.69 20.44
C GLY A 63 -0.58 -11.52 21.37
N ILE A 64 -1.03 -11.78 22.61
CA ILE A 64 -1.26 -10.73 23.61
C ILE A 64 0.04 -9.96 23.87
N ILE A 65 1.16 -10.65 24.09
CA ILE A 65 2.46 -10.02 24.35
C ILE A 65 2.90 -9.17 23.15
N LEU A 66 2.85 -9.75 21.94
CA LEU A 66 3.23 -9.05 20.71
C LEU A 66 2.35 -7.83 20.44
N MET A 67 1.06 -7.92 20.74
CA MET A 67 0.16 -6.79 20.59
C MET A 67 0.49 -5.65 21.56
N PHE A 68 0.90 -5.93 22.80
CA PHE A 68 1.39 -4.87 23.70
C PHE A 68 2.70 -4.24 23.22
N ILE A 69 3.60 -5.03 22.63
CA ILE A 69 4.81 -4.50 21.98
C ILE A 69 4.42 -3.59 20.81
N GLY A 70 3.52 -4.06 19.93
CA GLY A 70 3.00 -3.28 18.82
C GLY A 70 2.26 -2.02 19.25
N MET A 71 1.54 -2.07 20.37
CA MET A 71 0.84 -0.94 20.97
C MET A 71 1.80 0.16 21.44
N ILE A 72 2.87 -0.22 22.13
CA ILE A 72 3.93 0.70 22.55
C ILE A 72 4.62 1.31 21.33
N PHE A 73 4.96 0.47 20.34
CA PHE A 73 5.58 0.90 19.09
C PHE A 73 4.72 1.92 18.34
N MET A 74 3.43 1.60 18.11
CA MET A 74 2.51 2.47 17.40
C MET A 74 2.27 3.77 18.15
N PHE A 75 2.15 3.73 19.48
CA PHE A 75 1.99 4.94 20.28
C PHE A 75 3.24 5.83 20.21
N ALA A 76 4.44 5.24 20.27
CA ALA A 76 5.68 5.98 20.08
C ALA A 76 5.80 6.57 18.67
N LEU A 77 5.36 5.85 17.64
CA LEU A 77 5.34 6.32 16.26
C LEU A 77 4.39 7.52 16.09
N VAL A 78 3.20 7.47 16.71
CA VAL A 78 2.27 8.61 16.71
C VAL A 78 2.90 9.83 17.39
N LEU A 79 3.50 9.67 18.58
CA LEU A 79 4.17 10.76 19.28
C LEU A 79 5.35 11.35 18.49
N ALA A 80 6.16 10.50 17.85
CA ALA A 80 7.27 10.93 17.02
C ALA A 80 6.79 11.71 15.79
N SER A 81 5.67 11.29 15.18
CA SER A 81 5.06 11.97 14.03
C SER A 81 4.50 13.34 14.43
N ASP A 82 3.80 13.42 15.55
CA ASP A 82 3.30 14.69 16.10
C ASP A 82 4.44 15.65 16.43
N TYR A 83 5.51 15.14 17.05
CA TYR A 83 6.70 15.94 17.37
C TYR A 83 7.36 16.49 16.11
N ALA A 84 7.56 15.67 15.07
CA ALA A 84 8.14 16.11 13.80
C ALA A 84 7.28 17.21 13.13
N LEU A 85 5.95 17.09 13.18
CA LEU A 85 5.05 18.11 12.64
C LEU A 85 5.07 19.42 13.44
N ILE A 86 5.22 19.35 14.76
CA ILE A 86 5.35 20.53 15.62
C ILE A 86 6.72 21.19 15.41
N GLU A 87 7.79 20.41 15.26
CA GLU A 87 9.14 20.90 15.00
C GLU A 87 9.21 21.71 13.70
N THR A 88 8.68 21.16 12.60
CA THR A 88 8.60 21.89 11.31
C THR A 88 7.86 23.22 11.43
N TYR A 89 6.78 23.26 12.22
CA TYR A 89 6.06 24.50 12.52
C TYR A 89 6.91 25.50 13.33
N LEU A 90 7.62 25.05 14.36
CA LEU A 90 8.49 25.92 15.17
C LEU A 90 9.63 26.50 14.34
N GLU A 91 10.09 25.78 13.31
CA GLU A 91 11.08 26.24 12.34
C GLU A 91 10.51 27.17 11.26
N GLY A 92 9.20 27.45 11.29
CA GLY A 92 8.52 28.27 10.28
C GLY A 92 8.41 27.60 8.91
N THR A 93 8.67 26.29 8.83
CA THR A 93 8.55 25.49 7.61
C THR A 93 7.27 24.67 7.67
N VAL A 94 6.19 25.15 7.04
CA VAL A 94 4.98 24.32 6.94
C VAL A 94 5.15 23.39 5.76
N MET A 95 5.02 22.08 6.00
CA MET A 95 4.92 21.12 4.91
C MET A 95 3.69 21.46 4.06
N GLU A 96 3.90 21.83 2.80
CA GLU A 96 2.79 21.95 1.87
C GLU A 96 2.14 20.56 1.65
N PRO A 97 0.83 20.50 1.35
CA PRO A 97 0.20 19.25 0.99
C PRO A 97 0.90 18.65 -0.24
N GLY A 98 1.68 17.60 -0.02
CA GLY A 98 2.33 16.84 -1.09
C GLY A 98 1.63 15.51 -1.36
N LYS A 99 2.11 14.79 -2.38
CA LYS A 99 1.60 13.47 -2.82
C LYS A 99 1.38 12.48 -1.66
N TYR A 100 2.19 12.54 -0.60
CA TYR A 100 2.11 11.63 0.55
C TYR A 100 0.99 11.98 1.55
N ASN A 101 0.59 13.25 1.63
CA ASN A 101 -0.37 13.75 2.62
C ASN A 101 -1.76 14.03 2.00
N GLU A 102 -1.96 13.65 0.74
CA GLU A 102 -3.26 13.76 0.09
C GLU A 102 -4.30 12.84 0.76
N LEU A 103 -5.52 13.35 0.92
CA LEU A 103 -6.62 12.63 1.60
C LEU A 103 -6.89 11.24 1.03
N LYS A 104 -6.71 11.04 -0.29
CA LYS A 104 -6.89 9.73 -0.95
C LYS A 104 -5.84 8.69 -0.53
N ASN A 105 -4.65 9.14 -0.12
CA ASN A 105 -3.52 8.28 0.24
C ASN A 105 -3.50 7.89 1.72
N ILE A 106 -4.43 8.43 2.52
CA ILE A 106 -4.64 8.08 3.93
C ILE A 106 -5.27 6.69 4.05
N PHE A 107 -6.27 6.40 3.22
CA PHE A 107 -6.99 5.14 3.30
C PHE A 107 -6.25 4.07 2.50
N LEU A 108 -6.12 2.87 3.09
CA LEU A 108 -5.53 1.70 2.44
C LEU A 108 -6.52 1.05 1.45
N ILE A 109 -7.16 1.85 0.60
CA ILE A 109 -8.12 1.38 -0.40
C ILE A 109 -7.38 1.16 -1.72
N PRO A 110 -7.25 -0.09 -2.21
CA PRO A 110 -6.55 -0.38 -3.46
C PRO A 110 -7.14 0.39 -4.64
N GLY A 111 -6.27 0.98 -5.46
CA GLY A 111 -6.66 1.76 -6.66
C GLY A 111 -7.25 3.16 -6.41
N VAL A 112 -7.58 3.50 -5.15
CA VAL A 112 -7.87 4.89 -4.75
C VAL A 112 -6.61 5.53 -4.16
N ASN A 113 -5.87 4.74 -3.38
CA ASN A 113 -4.53 5.07 -2.91
C ASN A 113 -3.53 4.92 -4.07
N ASP A 114 -2.74 5.96 -4.35
CA ASP A 114 -1.79 5.98 -5.47
C ASP A 114 -0.68 4.93 -5.34
N TYR A 115 -0.40 4.49 -4.12
CA TYR A 115 0.70 3.57 -3.82
C TYR A 115 0.26 2.11 -3.80
N ILE A 116 -1.04 1.83 -3.65
CA ILE A 116 -1.57 0.46 -3.53
C ILE A 116 -2.21 0.05 -4.86
N PRO A 117 -1.56 -0.81 -5.66
CA PRO A 117 -2.10 -1.31 -6.91
C PRO A 117 -3.43 -2.03 -6.66
N PHE A 118 -4.43 -1.74 -7.49
CA PHE A 118 -5.78 -2.28 -7.32
C PHE A 118 -5.79 -3.82 -7.22
N THR A 119 -5.19 -4.51 -8.18
CA THR A 119 -5.21 -5.98 -8.26
C THR A 119 -4.54 -6.63 -7.05
N TRP A 120 -3.31 -6.25 -6.75
CA TRP A 120 -2.52 -6.86 -5.70
C TRP A 120 -3.01 -6.46 -4.30
N GLY A 121 -3.35 -5.18 -4.14
CA GLY A 121 -3.93 -4.66 -2.92
C GLY A 121 -5.26 -5.32 -2.59
N LEU A 122 -6.14 -5.56 -3.57
CA LEU A 122 -7.41 -6.25 -3.34
C LEU A 122 -7.21 -7.70 -2.90
N ILE A 123 -6.33 -8.44 -3.59
CA ILE A 123 -5.98 -9.83 -3.20
C ILE A 123 -5.47 -9.85 -1.75
N ALA A 124 -4.53 -8.97 -1.44
CA ALA A 124 -3.91 -8.89 -0.13
C ALA A 124 -4.89 -8.46 0.97
N LEU A 125 -5.79 -7.52 0.69
CA LEU A 125 -6.84 -7.09 1.62
C LEU A 125 -7.81 -8.24 1.92
N ILE A 126 -8.25 -8.99 0.90
CA ILE A 126 -9.10 -10.17 1.08
C ILE A 126 -8.42 -11.21 1.96
N VAL A 127 -7.14 -11.53 1.70
CA VAL A 127 -6.37 -12.47 2.53
C VAL A 127 -6.27 -11.95 3.96
N THR A 128 -5.95 -10.67 4.14
CA THR A 128 -5.76 -10.05 5.45
C THR A 128 -7.02 -10.14 6.30
N LEU A 129 -8.16 -9.68 5.76
CA LEU A 129 -9.43 -9.68 6.49
C LEU A 129 -9.94 -11.10 6.72
N ALA A 130 -9.81 -12.00 5.74
CA ALA A 130 -10.19 -13.39 5.94
C ALA A 130 -9.39 -13.99 7.10
N VAL A 131 -8.05 -13.96 7.05
CA VAL A 131 -7.22 -14.61 8.08
C VAL A 131 -7.47 -14.01 9.47
N HIS A 132 -7.67 -12.70 9.56
CA HIS A 132 -8.03 -12.02 10.80
C HIS A 132 -9.34 -12.58 11.41
N GLU A 133 -10.42 -12.55 10.64
CA GLU A 133 -11.77 -12.96 11.09
C GLU A 133 -11.86 -14.46 11.40
N PHE A 134 -11.24 -15.29 10.55
CA PHE A 134 -11.15 -16.73 10.78
C PHE A 134 -10.45 -17.04 12.11
N SER A 135 -9.43 -16.26 12.47
CA SER A 135 -8.64 -16.50 13.69
C SER A 135 -9.40 -16.16 14.96
N HIS A 136 -10.18 -15.08 14.96
CA HIS A 136 -11.15 -14.82 16.05
C HIS A 136 -12.11 -15.99 16.23
N SER A 137 -12.64 -16.52 15.13
CA SER A 137 -13.64 -17.58 15.19
C SER A 137 -13.09 -18.93 15.62
N ILE A 138 -11.90 -19.31 15.15
CA ILE A 138 -11.21 -20.51 15.64
C ILE A 138 -11.00 -20.40 17.15
N LEU A 139 -10.53 -19.25 17.63
CA LEU A 139 -10.24 -19.10 19.04
C LEU A 139 -11.49 -18.95 19.91
N ALA A 140 -12.56 -18.35 19.38
CA ALA A 140 -13.87 -18.35 20.03
C ALA A 140 -14.31 -19.79 20.32
N ARG A 141 -14.21 -20.69 19.33
CA ARG A 141 -14.50 -22.13 19.52
C ARG A 141 -13.56 -22.80 20.53
N VAL A 142 -12.27 -22.45 20.55
CA VAL A 142 -11.29 -22.98 21.54
C VAL A 142 -11.66 -22.59 22.96
N GLU A 143 -12.14 -21.37 23.17
CA GLU A 143 -12.55 -20.85 24.48
C GLU A 143 -14.00 -21.16 24.86
N GLY A 144 -14.73 -21.89 24.00
CA GLY A 144 -16.10 -22.33 24.24
C GLY A 144 -17.17 -21.28 23.95
N ILE A 145 -16.81 -20.25 23.17
CA ILE A 145 -17.70 -19.20 22.69
C ILE A 145 -18.27 -19.64 21.34
N ARG A 146 -19.55 -19.42 21.14
CA ARG A 146 -20.24 -19.79 19.90
C ARG A 146 -19.82 -18.86 18.75
N VAL A 147 -19.73 -19.42 17.56
CA VAL A 147 -19.62 -18.65 16.30
C VAL A 147 -20.93 -18.85 15.56
N LYS A 148 -21.69 -17.77 15.39
CA LYS A 148 -23.06 -17.75 14.86
C LYS A 148 -23.09 -18.07 13.38
N SER A 149 -22.28 -17.33 12.62
CA SER A 149 -22.28 -17.41 11.17
C SER A 149 -20.91 -17.05 10.63
N MET A 150 -20.70 -17.33 9.35
CA MET A 150 -19.57 -16.89 8.56
C MET A 150 -20.07 -16.29 7.26
N GLY A 151 -19.23 -15.61 6.50
CA GLY A 151 -19.69 -15.09 5.24
C GLY A 151 -18.72 -14.22 4.47
N LEU A 152 -19.28 -13.55 3.48
CA LEU A 152 -18.58 -12.60 2.64
C LEU A 152 -19.26 -11.23 2.75
N LEU A 153 -18.47 -10.18 2.97
CA LEU A 153 -18.88 -8.79 2.82
C LEU A 153 -18.59 -8.34 1.39
N LEU A 154 -19.63 -7.89 0.71
CA LEU A 154 -19.58 -7.47 -0.69
C LEU A 154 -20.13 -6.05 -0.81
N ALA A 155 -19.34 -5.13 -1.34
CA ALA A 155 -19.82 -3.84 -1.82
C ALA A 155 -19.75 -3.83 -3.35
N ILE A 156 -19.33 -2.72 -3.98
CA ILE A 156 -18.96 -2.72 -5.40
C ILE A 156 -17.79 -3.69 -5.67
N ILE A 157 -16.91 -3.86 -4.69
CA ILE A 157 -15.83 -4.84 -4.67
C ILE A 157 -16.01 -5.78 -3.46
N PRO A 158 -15.53 -7.04 -3.53
CA PRO A 158 -15.47 -7.91 -2.36
C PRO A 158 -14.64 -7.24 -1.27
N VAL A 159 -15.26 -6.97 -0.12
CA VAL A 159 -14.62 -6.22 0.97
C VAL A 159 -13.85 -7.17 1.88
N GLY A 160 -14.33 -8.41 2.09
CA GLY A 160 -13.61 -9.41 2.86
C GLY A 160 -14.51 -10.58 3.30
N GLY A 161 -13.89 -11.63 3.83
CA GLY A 161 -14.62 -12.68 4.58
C GLY A 161 -14.86 -12.22 6.01
N PHE A 162 -15.97 -12.63 6.63
CA PHE A 162 -16.23 -12.40 8.05
C PHE A 162 -16.63 -13.70 8.73
N ALA A 163 -16.43 -13.73 10.05
CA ALA A 163 -16.89 -14.81 10.89
C ALA A 163 -17.36 -14.18 12.20
N GLU A 164 -18.55 -14.54 12.67
CA GLU A 164 -19.27 -13.79 13.69
C GLU A 164 -19.30 -14.56 15.01
N PRO A 165 -18.34 -14.33 15.93
CA PRO A 165 -18.45 -14.77 17.32
C PRO A 165 -19.73 -14.22 17.97
N ASP A 166 -20.29 -14.95 18.93
CA ASP A 166 -21.42 -14.46 19.70
C ASP A 166 -20.99 -13.32 20.62
N GLU A 167 -21.25 -12.08 20.20
CA GLU A 167 -20.91 -10.87 20.96
C GLU A 167 -21.52 -10.83 22.37
N ASP A 168 -22.70 -11.43 22.58
CA ASP A 168 -23.32 -11.52 23.91
C ASP A 168 -22.47 -12.41 24.84
N GLU A 169 -22.03 -13.56 24.33
CA GLU A 169 -21.15 -14.47 25.06
C GLU A 169 -19.75 -13.85 25.22
N LEU A 170 -19.27 -13.08 24.23
CA LEU A 170 -17.93 -12.47 24.26
C LEU A 170 -17.86 -11.25 25.18
N PHE A 171 -18.72 -10.25 25.02
CA PHE A 171 -18.64 -8.96 25.75
C PHE A 171 -19.64 -8.83 26.90
N GLY A 172 -20.70 -9.65 26.92
CA GLY A 172 -21.82 -9.53 27.86
C GLY A 172 -22.73 -8.39 27.45
N GLY A 173 -23.93 -8.70 26.97
CA GLY A 173 -24.86 -7.68 26.46
C GLY A 173 -25.59 -6.90 27.56
N GLU A 174 -25.61 -5.57 27.41
CA GLU A 174 -26.76 -4.71 27.76
C GLU A 174 -27.48 -4.39 26.45
N ILE A 175 -28.38 -5.26 25.99
CA ILE A 175 -29.23 -5.01 24.83
C ILE A 175 -30.67 -5.33 25.23
N ASP A 176 -31.59 -4.48 24.81
CA ASP A 176 -33.03 -4.58 25.08
C ASP A 176 -33.58 -5.97 24.74
N TYR A 177 -34.44 -6.49 25.61
CA TYR A 177 -35.00 -7.84 25.50
C TYR A 177 -35.75 -8.03 24.17
N GLU A 178 -36.42 -6.99 23.68
CA GLU A 178 -37.17 -7.02 22.42
C GLU A 178 -36.27 -7.08 21.17
N GLU A 179 -35.11 -6.41 21.20
CA GLU A 179 -34.09 -6.50 20.14
C GLU A 179 -33.48 -7.90 20.07
N ARG A 180 -33.23 -8.50 21.24
CA ARG A 180 -32.71 -9.86 21.38
C ARG A 180 -33.70 -10.93 20.87
N LYS A 181 -35.00 -10.73 21.13
CA LYS A 181 -36.07 -11.62 20.66
C LYS A 181 -36.27 -11.54 19.14
N ARG A 182 -36.14 -10.34 18.54
CA ARG A 182 -36.14 -10.18 17.07
C ARG A 182 -35.00 -10.95 16.42
N ALA A 183 -33.76 -10.78 16.89
CA ALA A 183 -32.60 -11.45 16.31
C ALA A 183 -32.66 -12.99 16.40
N GLU A 184 -33.18 -13.53 17.51
CA GLU A 184 -33.39 -14.99 17.66
C GLU A 184 -34.53 -15.53 16.79
N THR A 185 -35.58 -14.73 16.55
CA THR A 185 -36.71 -15.11 15.68
C THR A 185 -36.28 -15.08 14.21
N GLU A 186 -35.56 -14.03 13.81
CA GLU A 186 -35.01 -13.83 12.47
C GLU A 186 -34.03 -14.96 12.08
N TYR A 187 -33.17 -15.40 13.03
CA TYR A 187 -32.26 -16.53 12.84
C TYR A 187 -32.98 -17.90 12.69
N ASN A 188 -34.05 -18.12 13.45
CA ASN A 188 -34.81 -19.38 13.41
C ASN A 188 -35.70 -19.51 12.17
N ASP A 189 -36.02 -18.40 11.50
CA ASP A 189 -36.74 -18.40 10.21
C ASP A 189 -35.82 -18.64 9.02
N MET A 190 -34.55 -18.24 9.10
CA MET A 190 -33.54 -18.49 8.05
C MET A 190 -33.21 -20.00 7.85
N THR A 191 -33.64 -20.87 8.76
CA THR A 191 -33.38 -22.32 8.72
C THR A 191 -34.67 -23.16 8.62
N ALA A 192 -35.84 -22.53 8.63
CA ALA A 192 -37.13 -23.20 8.62
C ALA A 192 -37.69 -23.36 7.20
N SER A 193 -38.31 -24.50 6.92
CA SER A 193 -39.09 -24.75 5.71
C SER A 193 -40.42 -23.98 5.74
N ILE A 194 -41.03 -23.75 4.57
CA ILE A 194 -42.31 -23.00 4.44
C ILE A 194 -43.45 -23.65 5.26
N GLU A 195 -43.42 -24.97 5.45
CA GLU A 195 -44.39 -25.69 6.29
C GLU A 195 -44.14 -25.47 7.79
N GLU A 196 -42.88 -25.38 8.22
CA GLU A 196 -42.53 -25.08 9.61
C GLU A 196 -42.88 -23.63 10.00
N ILE A 197 -42.72 -22.68 9.07
CA ILE A 197 -43.14 -21.29 9.26
C ILE A 197 -44.66 -21.20 9.40
N ARG A 198 -45.43 -21.86 8.52
CA ARG A 198 -46.90 -21.91 8.61
C ARG A 198 -47.40 -22.62 9.88
N ALA A 199 -46.71 -23.67 10.32
CA ALA A 199 -47.04 -24.36 11.56
C ALA A 199 -46.83 -23.45 12.78
N ARG A 200 -45.72 -22.69 12.83
CA ARG A 200 -45.45 -21.70 13.87
C ARG A 200 -46.43 -20.54 13.84
N GLU A 201 -46.78 -20.00 12.67
CA GLU A 201 -47.80 -18.95 12.53
C GLU A 201 -49.19 -19.42 12.98
N ALA A 202 -49.53 -20.69 12.71
CA ALA A 202 -50.77 -21.30 13.18
C ALA A 202 -50.75 -21.52 14.70
N GLU A 203 -49.61 -21.93 15.27
CA GLU A 203 -49.42 -22.11 16.70
C GLU A 203 -49.41 -20.78 17.46
N GLN A 204 -48.84 -19.73 16.87
CA GLN A 204 -48.85 -18.35 17.39
C GLN A 204 -50.26 -17.77 17.33
N LYS A 205 -51.00 -17.95 16.20
CA LYS A 205 -52.42 -17.57 16.11
C LYS A 205 -53.32 -18.35 17.07
N ALA A 206 -52.97 -19.61 17.38
CA ALA A 206 -53.67 -20.40 18.39
C ALA A 206 -53.37 -19.89 19.82
N LYS A 207 -52.10 -19.51 20.09
CA LYS A 207 -51.68 -18.90 21.36
C LYS A 207 -52.29 -17.51 21.56
N ASP A 208 -52.34 -16.68 20.53
CA ASP A 208 -52.96 -15.35 20.55
C ASP A 208 -54.49 -15.43 20.71
N LYS A 209 -55.14 -16.46 20.16
CA LYS A 209 -56.56 -16.77 20.43
C LYS A 209 -56.80 -17.32 21.85
N SER A 210 -55.81 -17.98 22.45
CA SER A 210 -55.89 -18.45 23.84
C SER A 210 -55.48 -17.40 24.88
N ALA A 211 -54.79 -16.34 24.45
CA ALA A 211 -54.27 -15.27 25.32
C ALA A 211 -55.30 -14.18 25.64
N GLU A 212 -56.56 -14.33 25.23
CA GLU A 212 -57.66 -13.45 25.66
C GLU A 212 -58.29 -13.89 26.99
N ASN A 213 -57.91 -15.04 27.53
CA ASN A 213 -58.26 -15.45 28.88
C ASN A 213 -57.03 -15.95 29.62
N ILE A 214 -56.80 -15.37 30.80
CA ILE A 214 -55.77 -15.72 31.81
C ILE A 214 -54.46 -14.94 31.66
N ARG A 215 -54.52 -13.68 32.10
CA ARG A 215 -53.41 -13.06 32.84
C ARG A 215 -53.35 -13.73 34.22
N ALA A 216 -52.29 -14.48 34.48
CA ALA A 216 -51.56 -14.60 35.75
C ALA A 216 -50.79 -15.92 35.80
N GLU A 217 -49.53 -15.79 36.22
CA GLU A 217 -48.67 -16.83 36.79
C GLU A 217 -47.96 -17.84 35.88
N THR A 218 -46.68 -18.01 36.20
CA THR A 218 -45.68 -18.97 35.72
C THR A 218 -45.12 -18.79 34.30
N GLN A 219 -44.03 -18.00 34.22
CA GLN A 219 -43.01 -18.17 33.19
C GLN A 219 -42.33 -19.54 33.37
N PRO A 220 -42.27 -20.42 32.35
CA PRO A 220 -41.45 -21.61 32.43
C PRO A 220 -39.98 -21.21 32.24
N THR A 221 -39.20 -21.45 33.29
CA THR A 221 -37.74 -21.38 33.33
C THR A 221 -37.13 -22.55 32.58
N HIS A 222 -36.57 -22.31 31.40
CA HIS A 222 -35.46 -23.10 30.86
C HIS A 222 -34.62 -22.26 29.89
N GLN A 223 -33.83 -21.33 30.42
CA GLN A 223 -32.67 -20.78 29.71
C GLN A 223 -31.41 -21.27 30.43
N LYS A 224 -30.56 -22.03 29.73
CA LYS A 224 -29.20 -22.30 30.20
C LYS A 224 -28.52 -20.95 30.46
N PRO A 225 -27.84 -20.73 31.60
CA PRO A 225 -27.19 -19.45 31.87
C PRO A 225 -26.18 -19.16 30.75
N LYS A 226 -26.35 -18.04 30.02
CA LYS A 226 -25.39 -17.54 29.02
C LYS A 226 -24.07 -17.27 29.75
N VAL A 227 -23.05 -18.08 29.51
CA VAL A 227 -21.72 -17.94 30.11
C VAL A 227 -21.02 -16.79 29.39
N VAL A 228 -20.88 -15.66 30.08
CA VAL A 228 -20.11 -14.52 29.58
C VAL A 228 -18.61 -14.85 29.69
N ALA A 229 -17.86 -14.63 28.62
CA ALA A 229 -16.43 -14.90 28.53
C ALA A 229 -15.66 -14.05 29.55
N SER A 230 -14.69 -14.67 30.21
CA SER A 230 -13.76 -13.97 31.11
C SER A 230 -12.85 -12.99 30.35
N ASN A 231 -12.28 -12.01 31.05
CA ASN A 231 -11.32 -11.06 30.46
C ASN A 231 -10.16 -11.77 29.75
N VAL A 232 -9.66 -12.89 30.29
CA VAL A 232 -8.59 -13.67 29.67
C VAL A 232 -9.05 -14.33 28.37
N GLN A 233 -10.26 -14.92 28.35
CA GLN A 233 -10.82 -15.52 27.14
C GLN A 233 -11.04 -14.46 26.06
N ARG A 234 -11.60 -13.30 26.41
CA ARG A 234 -11.76 -12.15 25.51
C ARG A 234 -10.44 -11.69 24.93
N SER A 235 -9.45 -11.44 25.78
CA SER A 235 -8.12 -10.99 25.35
C SER A 235 -7.45 -11.97 24.39
N ARG A 236 -7.64 -13.27 24.61
CA ARG A 236 -7.16 -14.28 23.68
C ARG A 236 -7.88 -14.19 22.34
N VAL A 237 -9.22 -14.16 22.34
CA VAL A 237 -10.01 -14.17 21.10
C VAL A 237 -9.63 -12.98 20.24
N LEU A 238 -9.54 -11.80 20.84
CA LEU A 238 -9.18 -10.56 20.17
C LEU A 238 -7.71 -10.54 19.72
N SER A 239 -6.77 -11.05 20.53
CA SER A 239 -5.35 -11.10 20.10
C SER A 239 -5.09 -12.07 18.95
N ALA A 240 -5.95 -13.07 18.72
CA ALA A 240 -5.75 -14.05 17.67
C ALA A 240 -5.86 -13.46 16.26
N GLY A 241 -6.78 -12.50 16.02
CA GLY A 241 -6.88 -11.82 14.73
C GLY A 241 -5.61 -11.05 14.38
N VAL A 242 -5.12 -10.25 15.33
CA VAL A 242 -3.85 -9.51 15.21
C VAL A 242 -2.65 -10.44 15.00
N MET A 243 -2.54 -11.49 15.82
CA MET A 243 -1.45 -12.47 15.73
C MET A 243 -1.42 -13.18 14.37
N ALA A 244 -2.59 -13.53 13.83
CA ALA A 244 -2.67 -14.22 12.55
C ALA A 244 -2.17 -13.34 11.41
N ASN A 245 -2.53 -12.05 11.41
CA ASN A 245 -2.00 -11.09 10.44
C ASN A 245 -0.47 -11.00 10.52
N PHE A 246 0.12 -10.90 11.72
CA PHE A 246 1.58 -10.91 11.85
C PHE A 246 2.22 -12.22 11.37
N CYS A 247 1.59 -13.37 11.61
CA CYS A 247 2.09 -14.65 11.10
C CYS A 247 2.05 -14.72 9.57
N ILE A 248 0.96 -14.30 8.93
CA ILE A 248 0.87 -14.26 7.47
C ILE A 248 1.87 -13.26 6.90
N ALA A 249 2.00 -12.10 7.51
CA ALA A 249 3.00 -11.11 7.13
C ALA A 249 4.41 -11.71 7.16
N LEU A 250 4.79 -12.36 8.28
CA LEU A 250 6.08 -13.00 8.44
C LEU A 250 6.34 -14.08 7.38
N VAL A 251 5.37 -14.97 7.14
CA VAL A 251 5.50 -16.01 6.12
C VAL A 251 5.66 -15.40 4.73
N ALA A 252 4.86 -14.39 4.41
CA ALA A 252 4.92 -13.71 3.11
C ALA A 252 6.24 -12.94 2.93
N PHE A 253 6.76 -12.29 3.98
CA PHE A 253 8.09 -11.67 3.97
C PHE A 253 9.20 -12.70 3.72
N ILE A 254 9.19 -13.83 4.43
CA ILE A 254 10.20 -14.89 4.26
C ILE A 254 10.17 -15.44 2.83
N LEU A 255 8.98 -15.68 2.28
CA LEU A 255 8.82 -16.18 0.91
C LEU A 255 9.25 -15.14 -0.13
N PHE A 256 8.84 -13.88 0.05
CA PHE A 256 9.18 -12.77 -0.84
C PHE A 256 10.69 -12.54 -0.87
N PHE A 257 11.28 -12.19 0.28
CA PHE A 257 12.69 -11.82 0.38
C PHE A 257 13.66 -13.00 0.24
N GLY A 258 13.20 -14.23 0.49
CA GLY A 258 14.02 -15.43 0.37
C GLY A 258 13.96 -16.03 -1.04
N PRO A 259 13.20 -17.14 -1.23
CA PRO A 259 13.23 -17.89 -2.47
C PRO A 259 12.76 -17.08 -3.68
N VAL A 260 11.76 -16.20 -3.54
CA VAL A 260 11.17 -15.50 -4.69
C VAL A 260 12.10 -14.46 -5.28
N LEU A 261 12.66 -13.55 -4.49
CA LEU A 261 13.68 -12.62 -5.00
C LEU A 261 14.95 -13.36 -5.45
N GLY A 262 15.35 -14.42 -4.75
CA GLY A 262 16.49 -15.26 -5.17
C GLY A 262 16.25 -16.05 -6.48
N GLY A 263 15.01 -16.14 -6.94
CA GLY A 263 14.62 -16.73 -8.23
C GLY A 263 14.48 -15.71 -9.36
N ILE A 264 14.84 -14.45 -9.14
CA ILE A 264 14.78 -13.38 -10.14
C ILE A 264 16.20 -12.88 -10.42
N THR A 265 16.50 -12.57 -11.69
CA THR A 265 17.75 -11.93 -12.10
C THR A 265 17.48 -10.78 -13.06
N SER A 266 18.40 -9.82 -13.15
CA SER A 266 18.32 -8.70 -14.10
C SER A 266 18.91 -9.06 -15.47
N ILE A 267 18.25 -8.63 -16.54
CA ILE A 267 18.68 -8.83 -17.94
C ILE A 267 19.61 -7.71 -18.41
N GLY A 268 19.35 -6.46 -18.01
CA GLY A 268 20.11 -5.29 -18.43
C GLY A 268 19.78 -4.05 -17.61
N SER A 269 20.34 -2.91 -18.01
CA SER A 269 20.18 -1.62 -17.31
C SER A 269 19.68 -0.49 -18.19
N LEU A 270 19.48 -0.76 -19.49
CA LEU A 270 19.06 0.23 -20.48
C LEU A 270 17.78 -0.26 -21.17
N GLN A 271 16.79 0.61 -21.28
CA GLN A 271 15.55 0.34 -22.01
C GLN A 271 15.38 1.32 -23.15
N ILE A 272 14.91 0.83 -24.28
CA ILE A 272 14.51 1.65 -25.41
C ILE A 272 13.25 2.41 -25.02
N THR A 273 13.39 3.72 -24.84
CA THR A 273 12.30 4.60 -24.41
C THR A 273 11.48 5.10 -25.59
N ASP A 274 12.13 5.24 -26.74
CA ASP A 274 11.51 5.74 -27.96
C ASP A 274 12.23 5.23 -29.21
N VAL A 275 11.50 5.11 -30.32
CA VAL A 275 12.03 4.71 -31.63
C VAL A 275 11.41 5.61 -32.69
N ASN A 276 12.24 6.37 -33.40
CA ASN A 276 11.77 7.31 -34.41
C ASN A 276 11.17 6.55 -35.60
N ASP A 277 10.04 7.03 -36.11
CA ASP A 277 9.42 6.48 -37.32
C ASP A 277 10.37 6.50 -38.52
N ASN A 278 10.37 5.42 -39.31
CA ASN A 278 11.23 5.24 -40.49
C ASN A 278 12.74 5.26 -40.21
N SER A 279 13.16 5.14 -38.94
CA SER A 279 14.58 5.03 -38.58
C SER A 279 15.16 3.64 -38.85
N PRO A 280 16.51 3.49 -38.88
CA PRO A 280 17.15 2.18 -38.89
C PRO A 280 16.65 1.23 -37.81
N ALA A 281 16.43 1.73 -36.59
CA ALA A 281 15.89 0.95 -35.49
C ALA A 281 14.46 0.46 -35.75
N SER A 282 13.59 1.36 -36.23
CA SER A 282 12.20 1.01 -36.59
C SER A 282 12.15 -0.05 -37.70
N VAL A 283 12.96 0.10 -38.75
CA VAL A 283 13.05 -0.86 -39.87
C VAL A 283 13.58 -2.22 -39.42
N ALA A 284 14.55 -2.23 -38.50
CA ALA A 284 15.07 -3.47 -37.93
C ALA A 284 14.06 -4.17 -37.00
N GLY A 285 13.02 -3.47 -36.53
CA GLY A 285 12.00 -4.01 -35.64
C GLY A 285 12.29 -3.79 -34.15
N LEU A 286 13.20 -2.88 -33.80
CA LEU A 286 13.33 -2.41 -32.43
C LEU A 286 12.07 -1.62 -32.05
N SER A 287 11.60 -1.81 -30.82
CA SER A 287 10.43 -1.12 -30.30
C SER A 287 10.70 -0.54 -28.91
N LYS A 288 9.80 0.35 -28.48
CA LYS A 288 9.70 0.80 -27.08
C LYS A 288 9.61 -0.40 -26.12
N ASP A 289 10.09 -0.19 -24.91
CA ASP A 289 10.12 -1.13 -23.77
C ASP A 289 11.10 -2.30 -23.88
N MET A 290 11.76 -2.50 -25.03
CA MET A 290 12.83 -3.48 -25.16
C MET A 290 14.04 -3.10 -24.29
N VAL A 291 14.68 -4.09 -23.67
CA VAL A 291 15.89 -3.90 -22.86
C VAL A 291 17.12 -4.07 -23.74
N LEU A 292 17.92 -3.01 -23.88
CA LEU A 292 19.18 -3.04 -24.62
C LEU A 292 20.24 -3.76 -23.78
N VAL A 293 20.89 -4.77 -24.37
CA VAL A 293 21.88 -5.61 -23.67
C VAL A 293 23.26 -5.53 -24.32
N ASN A 294 23.34 -5.63 -25.65
CA ASN A 294 24.62 -5.54 -26.37
C ASN A 294 24.54 -4.58 -27.56
N ILE A 295 25.68 -3.98 -27.88
CA ILE A 295 25.97 -3.35 -29.16
C ILE A 295 27.25 -3.96 -29.71
N ASN A 296 27.19 -4.48 -30.95
CA ASN A 296 28.30 -5.16 -31.64
C ASN A 296 28.96 -6.27 -30.79
N GLY A 297 28.14 -7.01 -30.05
CA GLY A 297 28.58 -8.12 -29.17
C GLY A 297 29.25 -7.68 -27.86
N GLN A 298 29.27 -6.38 -27.55
CA GLN A 298 29.76 -5.86 -26.28
C GLN A 298 28.60 -5.41 -25.38
N ASN A 299 28.63 -5.84 -24.12
CA ASN A 299 27.58 -5.52 -23.14
C ASN A 299 27.53 -4.02 -22.87
N VAL A 300 26.33 -3.48 -22.78
CA VAL A 300 26.09 -2.08 -22.39
C VAL A 300 25.38 -2.02 -21.05
N THR A 301 25.93 -1.23 -20.13
CA THR A 301 25.44 -1.10 -18.74
C THR A 301 24.93 0.29 -18.41
N ASP A 302 25.29 1.28 -19.23
CA ASP A 302 24.98 2.70 -19.04
C ASP A 302 25.12 3.47 -20.36
N SER A 303 24.64 4.71 -20.37
CA SER A 303 24.69 5.60 -21.54
C SER A 303 26.12 5.88 -22.04
N ASN A 304 27.13 5.87 -21.15
CA ASN A 304 28.52 6.10 -21.53
C ASN A 304 29.09 4.92 -22.33
N SER A 305 28.76 3.69 -21.92
CA SER A 305 29.14 2.48 -22.65
C SER A 305 28.57 2.48 -24.08
N VAL A 306 27.32 2.92 -24.25
CA VAL A 306 26.70 3.10 -25.57
C VAL A 306 27.46 4.12 -26.42
N ASN A 307 27.73 5.31 -25.87
CA ASN A 307 28.46 6.36 -26.58
C ASN A 307 29.86 5.89 -27.00
N ASN A 308 30.60 5.22 -26.11
CA ASN A 308 31.94 4.72 -26.40
C ASN A 308 31.96 3.66 -27.52
N LEU A 309 30.92 2.82 -27.59
CA LEU A 309 30.81 1.80 -28.65
C LEU A 309 30.40 2.39 -30.00
N LEU A 310 29.63 3.47 -29.99
CA LEU A 310 29.12 4.11 -31.21
C LEU A 310 30.00 5.25 -31.72
N GLN A 311 30.99 5.73 -30.96
CA GLN A 311 31.82 6.89 -31.31
C GLN A 311 32.52 6.78 -32.67
N ASN A 312 32.88 5.56 -33.10
CA ASN A 312 33.60 5.30 -34.35
C ASN A 312 32.68 4.80 -35.47
N VAL A 313 31.39 4.65 -35.21
CA VAL A 313 30.42 4.21 -36.21
C VAL A 313 30.11 5.36 -37.16
N MET A 314 30.19 5.10 -38.46
CA MET A 314 29.94 6.07 -39.51
C MET A 314 28.54 5.86 -40.16
N PRO A 315 27.97 6.90 -40.77
CA PRO A 315 26.78 6.75 -41.62
C PRO A 315 27.01 5.72 -42.74
N GLY A 316 26.10 4.77 -42.88
CA GLY A 316 26.19 3.62 -43.80
C GLY A 316 26.76 2.33 -43.19
N ASP A 317 27.39 2.39 -42.01
CA ASP A 317 27.88 1.20 -41.30
C ASP A 317 26.74 0.28 -40.84
N THR A 318 27.08 -0.98 -40.60
CA THR A 318 26.17 -1.96 -40.00
C THR A 318 26.45 -2.10 -38.51
N VAL A 319 25.41 -1.95 -37.68
CA VAL A 319 25.48 -2.12 -36.23
C VAL A 319 24.56 -3.28 -35.84
N THR A 320 25.05 -4.19 -35.00
CA THR A 320 24.22 -5.24 -34.41
C THR A 320 23.84 -4.85 -33.00
N VAL A 321 22.55 -4.79 -32.72
CA VAL A 321 21.97 -4.47 -31.41
C VAL A 321 21.29 -5.73 -30.87
N THR A 322 21.71 -6.21 -29.70
CA THR A 322 20.97 -7.27 -29.00
C THR A 322 20.02 -6.62 -28.00
N ALA A 323 18.73 -6.87 -28.16
CA ALA A 323 17.70 -6.39 -27.25
C ALA A 323 16.80 -7.53 -26.77
N ALA A 324 16.32 -7.41 -25.53
CA ALA A 324 15.39 -8.33 -24.91
C ALA A 324 13.98 -7.74 -24.94
N TYR A 325 13.01 -8.54 -25.40
CA TYR A 325 11.60 -8.26 -25.15
C TYR A 325 10.93 -9.52 -24.64
N ASP A 326 10.13 -9.38 -23.60
CA ASP A 326 9.49 -10.50 -22.93
C ASP A 326 10.45 -11.63 -22.55
N ARG A 327 11.66 -11.23 -22.10
CA ARG A 327 12.79 -12.10 -21.71
C ARG A 327 13.39 -12.89 -22.87
N VAL A 328 12.98 -12.63 -24.10
CA VAL A 328 13.57 -13.23 -25.31
C VAL A 328 14.61 -12.28 -25.87
N MET A 329 15.85 -12.74 -25.89
CA MET A 329 16.99 -12.04 -26.47
C MET A 329 16.98 -12.21 -27.99
N THR A 330 17.02 -11.10 -28.73
CA THR A 330 17.07 -11.11 -30.20
C THR A 330 18.15 -10.16 -30.70
N ASP A 331 18.88 -10.57 -31.73
CA ASP A 331 19.85 -9.74 -32.43
C ASP A 331 19.16 -9.00 -33.58
N TYR A 332 19.30 -7.69 -33.59
CA TYR A 332 18.78 -6.79 -34.60
C TYR A 332 19.96 -6.20 -35.37
N THR A 333 19.98 -6.39 -36.69
CA THR A 333 21.00 -5.80 -37.56
C THR A 333 20.46 -4.52 -38.17
N LEU A 334 21.09 -3.40 -37.84
CA LEU A 334 20.70 -2.06 -38.29
C LEU A 334 21.74 -1.54 -39.28
N GLN A 335 21.27 -0.93 -40.36
CA GLN A 335 22.11 -0.13 -41.24
C GLN A 335 21.96 1.34 -40.85
N THR A 336 23.04 2.00 -40.43
CA THR A 336 22.97 3.38 -39.93
C THR A 336 22.47 4.33 -41.00
N ASN A 337 21.74 5.37 -40.58
CA ASN A 337 21.16 6.33 -41.52
C ASN A 337 22.29 7.09 -42.26
N PRO A 338 22.41 6.97 -43.60
CA PRO A 338 23.47 7.61 -44.37
C PRO A 338 23.43 9.14 -44.32
N ASN A 339 22.26 9.70 -44.01
CA ASN A 339 21.99 11.13 -44.01
C ASN A 339 21.87 11.72 -42.60
N ALA A 340 22.06 10.93 -41.54
CA ALA A 340 21.99 11.42 -40.16
C ALA A 340 23.34 11.94 -39.69
N GLU A 341 23.32 12.99 -38.88
CA GLU A 341 24.50 13.42 -38.11
C GLU A 341 24.80 12.39 -37.01
N ASN A 342 26.08 12.09 -36.77
CA ASN A 342 26.50 11.27 -35.64
C ASN A 342 26.49 12.09 -34.35
N THR A 343 25.30 12.48 -33.92
CA THR A 343 25.08 13.25 -32.70
C THR A 343 24.28 12.41 -31.72
N ASN A 344 24.96 11.89 -30.70
CA ASN A 344 24.30 11.34 -29.53
C ASN A 344 24.17 12.43 -28.47
N TYR A 345 23.01 12.51 -27.83
CA TYR A 345 22.75 13.49 -26.78
C TYR A 345 21.75 12.93 -25.78
N ALA A 346 21.92 13.21 -24.50
CA ALA A 346 20.98 12.79 -23.47
C ALA A 346 20.08 13.91 -22.96
N GLY A 347 20.56 15.15 -23.05
CA GLY A 347 19.91 16.28 -22.39
C GLY A 347 19.83 16.13 -20.87
N ILE A 348 18.95 16.93 -20.27
CA ILE A 348 18.63 16.88 -18.85
C ILE A 348 17.11 16.83 -18.65
N TYR A 349 16.65 15.93 -17.79
CA TYR A 349 15.25 15.82 -17.39
C TYR A 349 14.99 16.68 -16.15
N ILE A 350 14.03 17.60 -16.25
CA ILE A 350 13.67 18.53 -15.17
C ILE A 350 12.81 17.79 -14.13
N GLN A 351 13.35 17.57 -12.94
CA GLN A 351 12.62 16.96 -11.83
C GLN A 351 11.75 17.98 -11.09
N ASN A 352 12.33 19.13 -10.76
CA ASN A 352 11.64 20.18 -9.99
C ASN A 352 12.09 21.56 -10.46
N VAL A 353 11.17 22.52 -10.39
CA VAL A 353 11.43 23.93 -10.67
C VAL A 353 11.17 24.70 -9.38
N VAL A 354 12.13 25.52 -8.97
CA VAL A 354 12.02 26.32 -7.74
C VAL A 354 11.03 27.46 -8.00
N SER A 355 10.06 27.66 -7.12
CA SER A 355 9.10 28.76 -7.28
C SER A 355 9.78 30.13 -7.14
N GLY A 356 9.37 31.10 -7.96
CA GLY A 356 9.99 32.41 -8.09
C GLY A 356 11.35 32.40 -8.80
N SER A 357 11.77 31.28 -9.39
CA SER A 357 13.06 31.17 -10.06
C SER A 357 13.05 31.69 -11.51
N PRO A 358 14.23 31.98 -12.09
CA PRO A 358 14.36 32.26 -13.51
C PRO A 358 13.75 31.20 -14.44
N ALA A 359 13.86 29.92 -14.06
CA ALA A 359 13.30 28.82 -14.82
C ALA A 359 11.77 28.85 -14.86
N GLU A 360 11.11 29.08 -13.72
CA GLU A 360 9.66 29.21 -13.65
C GLU A 360 9.18 30.39 -14.50
N ALA A 361 9.87 31.54 -14.42
CA ALA A 361 9.55 32.73 -15.20
C ALA A 361 9.69 32.53 -16.72
N ALA A 362 10.61 31.65 -17.13
CA ALA A 362 10.80 31.27 -18.53
C ALA A 362 9.83 30.18 -19.01
N GLY A 363 8.93 29.70 -18.14
CA GLY A 363 7.96 28.67 -18.47
C GLY A 363 8.52 27.24 -18.44
N ILE A 364 9.69 27.02 -17.83
CA ILE A 364 10.21 25.68 -17.60
C ILE A 364 9.34 25.00 -16.55
N GLN A 365 8.94 23.76 -16.81
CA GLN A 365 8.12 22.96 -15.93
C GLN A 365 8.79 21.62 -15.62
N SER A 366 8.40 20.99 -14.51
CA SER A 366 8.76 19.61 -14.21
C SER A 366 8.25 18.69 -15.33
N GLY A 367 9.04 17.69 -15.71
CA GLY A 367 8.72 16.75 -16.79
C GLY A 367 9.27 17.13 -18.18
N MET A 368 9.81 18.35 -18.35
CA MET A 368 10.47 18.74 -19.60
C MET A 368 11.88 18.12 -19.71
N VAL A 369 12.32 17.85 -20.94
CA VAL A 369 13.72 17.46 -21.24
C VAL A 369 14.40 18.57 -22.02
N ILE A 370 15.47 19.15 -21.47
CA ILE A 370 16.28 20.15 -22.17
C ILE A 370 17.46 19.46 -22.83
N TYR A 371 17.52 19.50 -24.15
CA TYR A 371 18.53 18.76 -24.91
C TYR A 371 19.48 19.66 -25.71
N LYS A 372 19.18 20.95 -25.85
CA LYS A 372 20.10 21.96 -26.36
C LYS A 372 20.16 23.19 -25.48
N ALA A 373 21.34 23.82 -25.47
CA ALA A 373 21.55 25.15 -24.91
C ALA A 373 22.37 25.99 -25.90
N ASP A 374 21.89 27.19 -26.21
CA ASP A 374 22.47 28.10 -27.22
C ASP A 374 22.78 27.40 -28.57
N GLY A 375 21.92 26.44 -28.96
CA GLY A 375 22.05 25.65 -30.20
C GLY A 375 23.00 24.45 -30.13
N ALA A 376 23.79 24.31 -29.06
CA ALA A 376 24.66 23.15 -28.82
C ALA A 376 23.92 22.03 -28.09
N TYR A 377 24.17 20.77 -28.48
CA TYR A 377 23.61 19.60 -27.83
C TYR A 377 24.19 19.39 -26.43
N ILE A 378 23.33 19.05 -25.49
CA ILE A 378 23.71 18.65 -24.13
C ILE A 378 23.93 17.14 -24.14
N SER A 379 25.19 16.71 -24.05
CA SER A 379 25.56 15.30 -24.03
C SER A 379 25.13 14.59 -22.76
N ASP A 380 25.26 15.25 -21.61
CA ASP A 380 25.03 14.70 -20.28
C ASP A 380 24.88 15.84 -19.22
N MET A 381 24.68 15.46 -17.96
CA MET A 381 24.57 16.41 -16.85
C MET A 381 25.83 17.27 -16.66
N ASN A 382 27.02 16.72 -16.91
CA ASN A 382 28.27 17.47 -16.79
C ASN A 382 28.36 18.56 -17.85
N GLY A 383 28.04 18.23 -19.10
CA GLY A 383 28.00 19.20 -20.20
C GLY A 383 27.08 20.38 -19.88
N PHE A 384 25.88 20.13 -19.35
CA PHE A 384 24.97 21.21 -18.95
C PHE A 384 25.52 22.05 -17.79
N SER A 385 26.09 21.41 -16.76
CA SER A 385 26.69 22.11 -15.62
C SER A 385 27.88 22.98 -16.03
N GLU A 386 28.75 22.48 -16.92
CA GLU A 386 29.87 23.23 -17.48
C GLU A 386 29.38 24.45 -18.27
N MET A 387 28.38 24.29 -19.13
CA MET A 387 27.78 25.39 -19.89
C MET A 387 27.23 26.48 -18.98
N LEU A 388 26.52 26.12 -17.91
CA LEU A 388 26.02 27.09 -16.93
C LEU A 388 27.14 27.75 -16.12
N SER A 389 28.20 27.00 -15.79
CA SER A 389 29.32 27.53 -15.01
C SER A 389 30.10 28.64 -15.74
N GLY A 390 30.08 28.62 -17.08
CA GLY A 390 30.68 29.65 -17.92
C GLY A 390 29.88 30.95 -18.01
N LYS A 391 28.65 30.99 -17.48
CA LYS A 391 27.73 32.14 -17.59
C LYS A 391 27.71 32.98 -16.32
N LYS A 392 27.33 34.25 -16.47
CA LYS A 392 27.19 35.21 -15.37
C LYS A 392 25.71 35.49 -15.04
N PRO A 393 25.41 35.89 -13.80
CA PRO A 393 24.08 36.39 -13.47
C PRO A 393 23.68 37.57 -14.37
N GLY A 394 22.43 37.55 -14.84
CA GLY A 394 21.87 38.52 -15.78
C GLY A 394 22.09 38.18 -17.25
N GLU A 395 22.93 37.20 -17.58
CA GLU A 395 23.05 36.70 -18.95
C GLU A 395 21.84 35.87 -19.35
N THR A 396 21.55 35.84 -20.65
CA THR A 396 20.49 35.01 -21.22
C THR A 396 21.06 33.73 -21.81
N ILE A 397 20.29 32.65 -21.72
CA ILE A 397 20.58 31.36 -22.35
C ILE A 397 19.30 30.88 -23.04
N ILE A 398 19.45 30.36 -24.27
CA ILE A 398 18.33 29.78 -25.02
C ILE A 398 18.37 28.28 -24.81
N LEU A 399 17.31 27.71 -24.24
CA LEU A 399 17.20 26.28 -23.96
C LEU A 399 16.13 25.67 -24.86
N THR A 400 16.50 24.65 -25.65
CA THR A 400 15.51 23.89 -26.42
C THR A 400 15.03 22.72 -25.58
N ALA A 401 13.73 22.71 -25.28
CA ALA A 401 13.09 21.74 -24.40
C ALA A 401 12.00 20.95 -25.14
N GLU A 402 11.87 19.68 -24.76
CA GLU A 402 10.83 18.77 -25.19
C GLU A 402 9.84 18.52 -24.05
N THR A 403 8.55 18.50 -24.37
CA THR A 403 7.46 18.18 -23.45
C THR A 403 6.80 16.90 -23.89
N PHE A 404 6.56 15.98 -22.95
CA PHE A 404 5.97 14.67 -23.19
C PHE A 404 4.57 14.55 -22.58
N ASP A 405 3.72 13.71 -23.17
CA ASP A 405 2.42 13.35 -22.59
C ASP A 405 2.58 12.28 -21.49
N GLU A 406 1.48 11.92 -20.81
CA GLU A 406 1.48 10.88 -19.76
C GLU A 406 1.91 9.49 -20.28
N ASN A 407 1.88 9.28 -21.61
CA ASN A 407 2.32 8.04 -22.26
C ASN A 407 3.78 8.12 -22.76
N GLY A 408 4.45 9.25 -22.55
CA GLY A 408 5.82 9.51 -22.98
C GLY A 408 5.98 9.86 -24.45
N HIS A 409 4.91 10.26 -25.16
CA HIS A 409 5.04 10.76 -26.53
C HIS A 409 5.42 12.24 -26.52
N LEU A 410 6.30 12.63 -27.45
CA LEU A 410 6.65 14.02 -27.66
C LEU A 410 5.41 14.82 -28.08
N VAL A 411 5.03 15.79 -27.26
CA VAL A 411 3.91 16.71 -27.51
C VAL A 411 4.40 17.94 -28.26
N GLN A 412 5.50 18.52 -27.78
CA GLN A 412 5.99 19.80 -28.26
C GLN A 412 7.49 19.96 -28.01
N THR A 413 8.15 20.62 -28.95
CA THR A 413 9.50 21.20 -28.78
C THR A 413 9.38 22.72 -28.73
N SER A 414 10.04 23.34 -27.74
CA SER A 414 9.98 24.79 -27.50
C SER A 414 11.37 25.35 -27.20
N ASP A 415 11.67 26.52 -27.76
CA ASP A 415 12.84 27.31 -27.36
C ASP A 415 12.46 28.27 -26.23
N LEU A 416 13.13 28.14 -25.10
CA LEU A 416 12.87 28.89 -23.87
C LEU A 416 14.07 29.80 -23.59
N THR A 417 13.84 31.11 -23.61
CA THR A 417 14.86 32.11 -23.26
C THR A 417 14.83 32.34 -21.76
N VAL A 418 15.93 32.01 -21.07
CA VAL A 418 16.05 32.15 -19.62
C VAL A 418 17.06 33.24 -19.30
N THR A 419 16.67 34.22 -18.48
CA THR A 419 17.58 35.21 -17.92
C THR A 419 18.11 34.72 -16.56
N LEU A 420 19.39 34.36 -16.49
CA LEU A 420 19.98 33.72 -15.32
C LEU A 420 19.99 34.66 -14.11
N GLY A 421 19.59 34.12 -12.95
CA GLY A 421 19.59 34.82 -11.67
C GLY A 421 20.94 34.72 -10.95
N GLN A 422 21.02 35.37 -9.78
CA GLN A 422 22.15 35.22 -8.85
C GLN A 422 21.93 34.02 -7.94
N ASN A 423 22.95 33.19 -7.77
CA ASN A 423 22.89 32.10 -6.81
C ASN A 423 22.97 32.65 -5.37
N SER A 424 22.04 32.25 -4.50
CA SER A 424 21.92 32.73 -3.12
C SER A 424 23.13 32.41 -2.25
N SER A 425 23.86 31.33 -2.54
CA SER A 425 25.08 30.95 -1.82
C SER A 425 26.35 31.54 -2.43
N ASN A 426 26.32 31.98 -3.69
CA ASN A 426 27.46 32.61 -4.36
C ASN A 426 27.02 33.54 -5.49
N ALA A 427 27.02 34.85 -5.22
CA ALA A 427 26.57 35.89 -6.15
C ALA A 427 27.32 35.95 -7.50
N SER A 428 28.49 35.27 -7.64
CA SER A 428 29.23 35.19 -8.89
C SER A 428 28.79 34.05 -9.82
N ARG A 429 28.02 33.07 -9.30
CA ARG A 429 27.52 31.94 -10.08
C ARG A 429 26.13 32.22 -10.63
N ALA A 430 25.94 31.95 -11.92
CA ALA A 430 24.63 31.96 -12.54
C ALA A 430 23.71 30.92 -11.88
N TYR A 431 22.43 31.27 -11.75
CA TYR A 431 21.40 30.43 -11.15
C TYR A 431 20.17 30.38 -12.06
N ILE A 432 19.67 29.18 -12.31
CA ILE A 432 18.48 28.95 -13.12
C ILE A 432 17.28 28.48 -12.28
N GLY A 433 17.53 27.74 -11.19
CA GLY A 433 16.50 27.27 -10.25
C GLY A 433 15.77 26.00 -10.67
N ILE A 434 16.52 25.01 -11.18
CA ILE A 434 16.01 23.68 -11.53
C ILE A 434 16.77 22.58 -10.79
N SER A 435 16.08 21.49 -10.49
CA SER A 435 16.68 20.18 -10.15
C SER A 435 16.50 19.26 -11.34
N TYR A 436 17.54 18.53 -11.72
CA TYR A 436 17.52 17.71 -12.94
C TYR A 436 18.32 16.42 -12.78
N THR A 437 18.00 15.45 -13.62
CA THR A 437 18.77 14.20 -13.84
C THR A 437 19.11 14.06 -15.32
N SER A 438 19.90 13.06 -15.70
CA SER A 438 20.17 12.78 -17.12
C SER A 438 18.86 12.42 -17.82
N GLY A 439 18.63 13.01 -18.99
CA GLY A 439 17.55 12.56 -19.87
C GLY A 439 17.88 11.23 -20.57
N PRO A 440 16.93 10.68 -21.34
CA PRO A 440 17.18 9.53 -22.21
C PRO A 440 18.28 9.84 -23.23
N LEU A 441 19.21 8.91 -23.43
CA LEU A 441 20.24 9.03 -24.46
C LEU A 441 19.63 8.79 -25.85
N HIS A 442 19.52 9.83 -26.65
CA HIS A 442 19.14 9.78 -28.05
C HIS A 442 20.33 9.33 -28.90
N ILE A 443 20.13 8.30 -29.73
CA ILE A 443 21.15 7.73 -30.61
C ILE A 443 20.79 8.09 -32.06
N GLY A 444 21.31 9.22 -32.54
CA GLY A 444 20.91 9.80 -33.83
C GLY A 444 21.11 8.87 -35.03
N LEU A 445 22.25 8.18 -35.11
CA LEU A 445 22.58 7.29 -36.23
C LEU A 445 21.62 6.10 -36.39
N LEU A 446 21.06 5.63 -35.29
CA LEU A 446 20.18 4.45 -35.25
C LEU A 446 18.70 4.85 -35.12
N GLY A 447 18.43 6.07 -34.65
CA GLY A 447 17.09 6.66 -34.53
C GLY A 447 16.24 6.03 -33.43
N PHE A 448 16.85 5.73 -32.29
CA PHE A 448 16.14 5.35 -31.07
C PHE A 448 16.78 5.99 -29.85
N SER A 449 16.07 5.98 -28.72
CA SER A 449 16.51 6.56 -27.46
C SER A 449 16.55 5.51 -26.36
N VAL A 450 17.50 5.61 -25.43
CA VAL A 450 17.61 4.70 -24.29
C VAL A 450 17.56 5.43 -22.95
N GLY A 451 16.70 4.94 -22.05
CA GLY A 451 16.64 5.34 -20.66
C GLY A 451 17.39 4.35 -19.78
N GLN A 452 18.00 4.85 -18.71
CA GLN A 452 18.74 4.01 -17.76
C GLN A 452 17.88 3.66 -16.54
N PHE A 453 17.83 2.37 -16.21
CA PHE A 453 17.24 1.85 -14.99
C PHE A 453 18.15 0.76 -14.41
N ASN A 454 18.72 1.00 -13.24
CA ASN A 454 19.65 0.06 -12.63
C ASN A 454 18.91 -1.11 -11.94
N ALA A 455 18.42 -2.04 -12.75
CA ALA A 455 17.64 -3.18 -12.32
C ALA A 455 18.40 -4.11 -11.35
N ALA A 456 19.71 -4.27 -11.59
CA ALA A 456 20.59 -5.08 -10.74
C ALA A 456 20.71 -4.47 -9.33
N THR A 457 20.96 -3.17 -9.22
CA THR A 457 21.00 -2.48 -7.93
C THR A 457 19.66 -2.49 -7.22
N TYR A 458 18.55 -2.33 -7.95
CA TYR A 458 17.21 -2.44 -7.36
C TYR A 458 17.02 -3.81 -6.68
N LEU A 459 17.38 -4.89 -7.36
CA LEU A 459 17.28 -6.25 -6.83
C LEU A 459 18.26 -6.51 -5.67
N ASP A 460 19.50 -6.01 -5.77
CA ASP A 460 20.51 -6.12 -4.69
C ASP A 460 20.03 -5.45 -3.40
N ILE A 461 19.48 -4.24 -3.50
CA ILE A 461 18.93 -3.53 -2.34
C ILE A 461 17.85 -4.38 -1.67
N LEU A 462 16.88 -4.89 -2.44
CA LEU A 462 15.81 -5.73 -1.89
C LEU A 462 16.34 -7.00 -1.23
N ASN A 463 17.33 -7.67 -1.83
CA ASN A 463 17.95 -8.88 -1.28
C ASN A 463 18.74 -8.62 0.00
N ARG A 464 19.27 -7.40 0.17
CA ARG A 464 20.04 -7.02 1.37
C ARG A 464 19.17 -6.58 2.53
N LEU A 465 17.94 -6.10 2.29
CA LEU A 465 17.04 -5.62 3.33
C LEU A 465 16.91 -6.57 4.54
N PRO A 466 16.67 -7.89 4.38
CA PRO A 466 16.56 -8.80 5.52
C PRO A 466 17.80 -8.80 6.43
N SER A 467 19.00 -8.77 5.86
CA SER A 467 20.23 -8.75 6.67
C SER A 467 20.33 -7.50 7.52
N MET A 468 19.93 -6.34 6.99
CA MET A 468 19.99 -5.06 7.70
C MET A 468 19.03 -4.98 8.89
N LEU A 469 17.95 -5.77 8.89
CA LEU A 469 16.97 -5.80 9.99
C LEU A 469 17.49 -6.53 11.24
N PHE A 470 18.52 -7.37 11.08
CA PHE A 470 19.03 -8.27 12.12
C PHE A 470 20.55 -8.17 12.33
N ASP A 471 21.22 -7.22 11.68
CA ASP A 471 22.66 -7.03 11.77
C ASP A 471 23.05 -6.38 13.12
N LEU A 472 23.55 -7.19 14.04
CA LEU A 472 23.95 -6.79 15.40
C LEU A 472 25.46 -6.97 15.57
N ASP A 473 26.18 -5.86 15.57
CA ASP A 473 27.57 -5.82 16.00
C ASP A 473 27.67 -5.55 17.52
N PHE A 474 28.17 -6.54 18.26
CA PHE A 474 28.36 -6.43 19.71
C PHE A 474 29.47 -5.43 20.09
N SER A 475 30.34 -5.03 19.16
CA SER A 475 31.37 -4.03 19.39
C SER A 475 30.83 -2.58 19.33
N ASP A 476 29.75 -2.34 18.58
CA ASP A 476 28.99 -1.08 18.55
C ASP A 476 27.47 -1.35 18.57
N ILE A 477 26.98 -1.69 19.76
CA ILE A 477 25.55 -1.97 19.99
C ILE A 477 24.69 -0.74 19.66
N SER A 478 25.17 0.47 19.98
CA SER A 478 24.42 1.72 19.79
C SER A 478 24.26 2.04 18.31
N GLY A 479 25.35 1.97 17.54
CA GLY A 479 25.33 2.14 16.09
C GLY A 479 24.46 1.07 15.41
N SER A 480 24.63 -0.19 15.79
CA SER A 480 23.83 -1.30 15.25
C SER A 480 22.34 -1.10 15.48
N LEU A 481 21.92 -0.76 16.70
CA LEU A 481 20.51 -0.51 17.01
C LEU A 481 19.93 0.66 16.20
N LYS A 482 20.70 1.73 15.97
CA LYS A 482 20.27 2.84 15.11
C LYS A 482 20.12 2.42 13.66
N MET A 483 21.07 1.65 13.13
CA MET A 483 21.00 1.13 11.76
C MET A 483 19.84 0.16 11.57
N MET A 484 19.63 -0.76 12.50
CA MET A 484 18.47 -1.66 12.50
C MET A 484 17.17 -0.87 12.54
N LEU A 485 17.05 0.14 13.40
CA LEU A 485 15.87 0.99 13.47
C LEU A 485 15.63 1.73 12.14
N ALA A 486 16.68 2.29 11.53
CA ALA A 486 16.59 2.93 10.22
C ALA A 486 16.18 1.93 9.12
N ALA A 487 16.71 0.72 9.13
CA ALA A 487 16.33 -0.35 8.21
C ALA A 487 14.86 -0.75 8.38
N TRP A 488 14.39 -0.88 9.62
CA TRP A 488 12.97 -1.12 9.92
C TRP A 488 12.10 0.00 9.39
N ILE A 489 12.45 1.27 9.65
CA ILE A 489 11.72 2.43 9.12
C ILE A 489 11.68 2.38 7.59
N TYR A 490 12.80 2.07 6.93
CA TYR A 490 12.88 1.96 5.48
C TYR A 490 11.97 0.84 4.93
N VAL A 491 12.00 -0.34 5.54
CA VAL A 491 11.11 -1.46 5.17
C VAL A 491 9.64 -1.10 5.39
N MET A 492 9.31 -0.34 6.45
CA MET A 492 7.95 0.18 6.66
C MET A 492 7.56 1.26 5.66
N ALA A 493 8.51 2.03 5.16
CA ALA A 493 8.29 3.06 4.17
C ALA A 493 8.19 2.49 2.76
N LEU A 494 8.75 1.29 2.51
CA LEU A 494 8.98 0.74 1.18
C LEU A 494 7.75 0.74 0.24
N PRO A 495 6.52 0.36 0.66
CA PRO A 495 5.36 0.41 -0.24
C PRO A 495 5.02 1.81 -0.74
N PHE A 496 5.24 2.82 0.08
CA PHE A 496 4.85 4.22 -0.18
C PHE A 496 5.99 5.05 -0.77
N PHE A 497 7.21 4.84 -0.29
CA PHE A 497 8.39 5.56 -0.76
C PHE A 497 9.12 4.82 -1.89
N GLY A 498 9.00 3.50 -1.98
CA GLY A 498 9.81 2.71 -2.92
C GLY A 498 11.31 2.90 -2.69
N LEU A 499 12.11 2.64 -3.73
CA LEU A 499 13.55 2.97 -3.71
C LEU A 499 13.82 4.40 -4.25
N THR A 500 12.91 4.95 -5.04
CA THR A 500 13.08 6.21 -5.80
C THR A 500 12.13 7.34 -5.38
N GLY A 501 11.28 7.13 -4.38
CA GLY A 501 10.31 8.14 -3.92
C GLY A 501 8.96 8.11 -4.67
N GLU A 502 8.63 7.03 -5.38
CA GLU A 502 7.36 6.95 -6.14
C GLU A 502 6.46 5.78 -5.73
N GLY A 503 6.78 5.13 -4.60
CA GLY A 503 6.13 3.90 -4.18
C GLY A 503 6.81 2.67 -4.75
N PHE A 504 6.42 1.51 -4.22
CA PHE A 504 6.96 0.24 -4.71
C PHE A 504 6.28 -0.16 -6.02
N SER A 505 6.97 0.09 -7.14
CA SER A 505 6.55 -0.30 -8.50
C SER A 505 6.46 -1.82 -8.71
N GLY A 506 7.12 -2.59 -7.84
CA GLY A 506 7.22 -4.04 -7.91
C GLY A 506 7.86 -4.52 -9.21
N PHE A 507 7.43 -5.70 -9.65
CA PHE A 507 7.90 -6.30 -10.89
C PHE A 507 6.76 -6.28 -11.91
N SER A 508 6.35 -5.09 -12.34
CA SER A 508 5.17 -4.87 -13.19
C SER A 508 5.46 -3.90 -14.34
N GLY A 509 4.61 -3.87 -15.36
CA GLY A 509 4.75 -2.97 -16.51
C GLY A 509 6.10 -3.11 -17.23
N SER A 510 6.65 -1.97 -17.68
CA SER A 510 7.95 -1.89 -18.36
C SER A 510 9.11 -2.36 -17.49
N MET A 511 9.01 -2.18 -16.17
CA MET A 511 10.03 -2.63 -15.22
C MET A 511 10.22 -4.15 -15.22
N MET A 512 9.16 -4.92 -15.49
CA MET A 512 9.24 -6.39 -15.61
C MET A 512 10.17 -6.83 -16.75
N GLN A 513 10.32 -6.02 -17.81
CA GLN A 513 11.17 -6.36 -18.96
C GLN A 513 12.65 -6.47 -18.59
N PHE A 514 13.06 -5.80 -17.51
CA PHE A 514 14.42 -5.86 -17.00
C PHE A 514 14.77 -7.13 -16.25
N TYR A 515 13.80 -8.03 -16.01
CA TYR A 515 14.01 -9.18 -15.16
C TYR A 515 13.62 -10.50 -15.84
N ALA A 516 14.35 -11.56 -15.49
CA ALA A 516 14.06 -12.93 -15.89
C ALA A 516 14.00 -13.85 -14.67
N PRO A 517 13.17 -14.92 -14.71
CA PRO A 517 13.27 -15.99 -13.73
C PRO A 517 14.60 -16.73 -13.88
N THR A 518 15.16 -17.22 -12.78
CA THR A 518 16.40 -18.01 -12.77
C THR A 518 16.33 -19.16 -11.76
N GLY A 519 17.06 -20.25 -12.04
CA GLY A 519 17.16 -21.40 -11.15
C GLY A 519 15.82 -22.10 -10.97
N TRP A 520 15.35 -22.23 -9.72
CA TRP A 520 14.10 -22.94 -9.41
C TRP A 520 12.85 -22.26 -10.00
N ALA A 521 12.94 -20.95 -10.29
CA ALA A 521 11.83 -20.15 -10.80
C ALA A 521 11.69 -20.18 -12.33
N GLU A 522 12.67 -20.71 -13.08
CA GLU A 522 12.62 -20.78 -14.56
C GLU A 522 11.32 -21.40 -15.09
N PRO A 523 10.81 -22.53 -14.55
CA PRO A 523 9.57 -23.14 -15.03
C PRO A 523 8.31 -22.29 -14.76
N LEU A 524 8.38 -21.33 -13.84
CA LEU A 524 7.24 -20.46 -13.52
C LEU A 524 7.08 -19.33 -14.55
N GLY A 525 8.12 -19.05 -15.35
CA GLY A 525 8.09 -17.98 -16.35
C GLY A 525 7.64 -16.65 -15.73
N ILE A 526 6.65 -16.01 -16.36
CA ILE A 526 6.06 -14.76 -15.86
C ILE A 526 5.39 -14.90 -14.49
N GLY A 527 5.00 -16.12 -14.10
CA GLY A 527 4.32 -16.41 -12.84
C GLY A 527 5.12 -16.01 -11.60
N ILE A 528 6.46 -16.00 -11.68
CA ILE A 528 7.30 -15.56 -10.54
C ILE A 528 7.05 -14.10 -10.17
N PHE A 529 6.83 -13.23 -11.15
CA PHE A 529 6.58 -11.80 -10.90
C PHE A 529 5.19 -11.59 -10.31
N TRP A 530 4.20 -12.39 -10.71
CA TRP A 530 2.87 -12.38 -10.10
C TRP A 530 2.94 -12.81 -8.63
N ILE A 531 3.70 -13.87 -8.34
CA ILE A 531 3.96 -14.33 -6.98
C ILE A 531 4.68 -13.26 -6.15
N ALA A 532 5.71 -12.62 -6.72
CA ALA A 532 6.46 -11.56 -6.04
C ALA A 532 5.56 -10.38 -5.65
N ASN A 533 4.77 -9.85 -6.60
CA ASN A 533 3.86 -8.73 -6.32
C ASN A 533 2.76 -9.12 -5.32
N ALA A 534 2.18 -10.32 -5.44
CA ALA A 534 1.16 -10.79 -4.51
C ALA A 534 1.71 -10.95 -3.08
N LEU A 535 2.86 -11.61 -2.92
CA LEU A 535 3.49 -11.81 -1.61
C LEU A 535 3.91 -10.50 -0.97
N PHE A 536 4.44 -9.55 -1.75
CA PHE A 536 4.73 -8.20 -1.27
C PHE A 536 3.47 -7.57 -0.66
N TRP A 537 2.38 -7.45 -1.43
CA TRP A 537 1.19 -6.78 -0.90
C TRP A 537 0.52 -7.55 0.23
N ILE A 538 0.51 -8.89 0.19
CA ILE A 538 0.02 -9.73 1.28
C ILE A 538 0.83 -9.47 2.55
N ALA A 539 2.16 -9.40 2.46
CA ALA A 539 3.02 -9.17 3.62
C ALA A 539 2.73 -7.82 4.27
N TRP A 540 2.77 -6.73 3.49
CA TRP A 540 2.63 -5.38 4.04
C TRP A 540 1.20 -5.05 4.49
N LEU A 541 0.14 -5.47 3.77
CA LEU A 541 -1.22 -5.21 4.23
C LEU A 541 -1.56 -6.00 5.49
N ASN A 542 -1.15 -7.26 5.59
CA ASN A 542 -1.30 -8.00 6.85
C ASN A 542 -0.52 -7.32 7.98
N PHE A 543 0.69 -6.87 7.70
CA PHE A 543 1.52 -6.21 8.69
C PHE A 543 0.90 -4.89 9.19
N TYR A 544 0.45 -4.01 8.29
CA TYR A 544 -0.17 -2.73 8.66
C TYR A 544 -1.52 -2.91 9.34
N VAL A 545 -2.39 -3.82 8.85
CA VAL A 545 -3.67 -4.09 9.51
C VAL A 545 -3.46 -4.70 10.90
N GLY A 546 -2.45 -5.56 11.06
CA GLY A 546 -2.03 -6.07 12.36
C GLY A 546 -1.58 -4.94 13.31
N LEU A 547 -0.68 -4.07 12.86
CA LEU A 547 -0.22 -2.91 13.65
C LEU A 547 -1.34 -1.95 13.99
N PHE A 548 -2.23 -1.63 13.05
CA PHE A 548 -3.36 -0.74 13.28
C PHE A 548 -4.26 -1.32 14.37
N ASN A 549 -4.55 -2.62 14.34
CA ASN A 549 -5.34 -3.28 15.38
C ASN A 549 -4.61 -3.42 16.73
N CYS A 550 -3.30 -3.20 16.81
CA CYS A 550 -2.59 -3.11 18.09
C CYS A 550 -2.85 -1.79 18.84
N LEU A 551 -3.35 -0.74 18.16
CA LEU A 551 -3.58 0.56 18.78
C LEU A 551 -4.52 0.41 19.99
N PRO A 552 -4.22 1.08 21.12
CA PRO A 552 -5.03 1.00 22.33
C PRO A 552 -6.26 1.90 22.27
N ALA A 553 -6.98 1.84 21.16
CA ALA A 553 -8.11 2.70 20.84
C ALA A 553 -9.33 1.87 20.42
N ASN A 554 -10.53 2.29 20.82
CA ASN A 554 -11.76 1.67 20.34
C ASN A 554 -12.13 2.27 18.97
N PRO A 555 -12.65 1.48 18.01
CA PRO A 555 -13.20 0.12 18.14
C PRO A 555 -12.21 -1.03 17.85
N LEU A 556 -10.90 -0.83 17.97
CA LEU A 556 -9.88 -1.80 17.56
C LEU A 556 -9.66 -2.89 18.63
N ASP A 557 -9.20 -4.07 18.20
CA ASP A 557 -8.91 -5.21 19.09
C ASP A 557 -7.98 -4.84 20.25
N GLY A 558 -6.92 -4.08 19.96
CA GLY A 558 -5.94 -3.60 20.92
C GLY A 558 -6.57 -2.75 22.02
N GLY A 559 -7.59 -1.94 21.72
CA GLY A 559 -8.36 -1.19 22.70
C GLY A 559 -9.13 -2.09 23.66
N HIS A 560 -9.78 -3.13 23.14
CA HIS A 560 -10.51 -4.10 23.94
C HIS A 560 -9.59 -4.93 24.85
N VAL A 561 -8.46 -5.41 24.33
CA VAL A 561 -7.49 -6.17 25.13
C VAL A 561 -6.77 -5.28 26.14
N PHE A 562 -6.39 -4.06 25.76
CA PHE A 562 -5.84 -3.08 26.69
C PHE A 562 -6.79 -2.87 27.87
N ARG A 563 -8.06 -2.63 27.59
CA ARG A 563 -9.10 -2.46 28.62
C ARG A 563 -9.20 -3.67 29.54
N ALA A 564 -9.24 -4.88 28.98
CA ALA A 564 -9.34 -6.12 29.73
C ALA A 564 -8.14 -6.31 30.67
N VAL A 565 -6.93 -6.03 30.20
CA VAL A 565 -5.70 -6.14 31.01
C VAL A 565 -5.67 -5.06 32.09
N ILE A 566 -5.98 -3.80 31.79
CA ILE A 566 -6.03 -2.73 32.79
C ILE A 566 -7.07 -3.05 33.87
N GLN A 567 -8.23 -3.59 33.49
CA GLN A 567 -9.23 -4.03 34.45
C GLN A 567 -8.69 -5.13 35.38
N THR A 568 -8.08 -6.19 34.82
CA THR A 568 -7.50 -7.29 35.62
C THR A 568 -6.36 -6.80 36.53
N VAL A 569 -5.51 -5.89 36.06
CA VAL A 569 -4.45 -5.29 36.88
C VAL A 569 -5.06 -4.49 38.02
N ALA A 570 -6.06 -3.65 37.76
CA ALA A 570 -6.69 -2.84 38.79
C ALA A 570 -7.44 -3.67 39.84
N GLU A 571 -8.11 -4.76 39.43
CA GLU A 571 -8.72 -5.73 40.33
C GLU A 571 -7.66 -6.41 41.23
N LYS A 572 -6.47 -6.71 40.70
CA LYS A 572 -5.33 -7.22 41.49
C LYS A 572 -4.87 -6.23 42.57
N PHE A 573 -5.03 -4.94 42.34
CA PHE A 573 -4.81 -3.88 43.33
C PHE A 573 -6.02 -3.63 44.26
N LYS A 574 -6.89 -4.63 44.44
CA LYS A 574 -8.06 -4.61 45.33
C LYS A 574 -9.12 -3.56 44.94
N MET A 575 -9.12 -3.07 43.71
CA MET A 575 -10.20 -2.22 43.22
C MET A 575 -11.44 -3.06 42.89
N SER A 576 -12.65 -2.54 43.18
CA SER A 576 -13.88 -3.25 42.82
C SER A 576 -14.02 -3.40 41.31
N SER A 577 -14.60 -4.51 40.86
CA SER A 577 -14.73 -4.81 39.42
C SER A 577 -15.46 -3.70 38.66
N GLU A 578 -16.48 -3.10 39.25
CA GLU A 578 -17.19 -1.95 38.66
C GLU A 578 -16.31 -0.69 38.52
N LYS A 579 -15.47 -0.39 39.53
CA LYS A 579 -14.52 0.73 39.46
C LYS A 579 -13.41 0.45 38.45
N ALA A 580 -12.93 -0.80 38.38
CA ALA A 580 -11.94 -1.26 37.40
C ALA A 580 -12.45 -1.19 35.97
N ALA A 581 -13.69 -1.60 35.73
CA ALA A 581 -14.35 -1.48 34.44
C ALA A 581 -14.55 -0.01 34.02
N ARG A 582 -14.89 0.88 34.96
CA ARG A 582 -15.03 2.33 34.69
C ARG A 582 -13.68 3.01 34.41
N LEU A 583 -12.65 2.70 35.19
CA LEU A 583 -11.31 3.26 35.01
C LEU A 583 -10.72 2.86 33.65
N SER A 584 -10.75 1.56 33.34
CA SER A 584 -10.23 1.03 32.06
C SER A 584 -10.96 1.64 30.85
N LYS A 585 -12.29 1.81 30.92
CA LYS A 585 -13.08 2.48 29.87
C LYS A 585 -12.67 3.95 29.69
N ARG A 586 -12.44 4.69 30.78
CA ARG A 586 -12.00 6.09 30.72
C ARG A 586 -10.60 6.25 30.13
N ILE A 587 -9.64 5.45 30.58
CA ILE A 587 -8.27 5.50 30.07
C ILE A 587 -8.27 5.21 28.57
N CYS A 588 -8.92 4.12 28.14
CA CYS A 588 -9.01 3.77 26.72
C CYS A 588 -9.73 4.85 25.90
N PHE A 589 -10.78 5.49 26.43
CA PHE A 589 -11.46 6.60 25.75
C PHE A 589 -10.51 7.79 25.52
N TYR A 590 -9.82 8.28 26.55
CA TYR A 590 -8.90 9.41 26.39
C TYR A 590 -7.74 9.08 25.46
N LEU A 591 -7.24 7.85 25.52
CA LEU A 591 -6.18 7.38 24.64
C LEU A 591 -6.66 7.28 23.18
N SER A 592 -7.91 6.83 22.96
CA SER A 592 -8.54 6.84 21.64
C SER A 592 -8.66 8.28 21.10
N VAL A 593 -9.17 9.20 21.92
CA VAL A 593 -9.31 10.63 21.55
C VAL A 593 -7.95 11.23 21.20
N PHE A 594 -6.92 10.93 21.97
CA PHE A 594 -5.56 11.37 21.69
C PHE A 594 -5.07 10.83 20.34
N ILE A 595 -5.10 9.51 20.13
CA ILE A 595 -4.59 8.87 18.91
C ILE A 595 -5.32 9.36 17.66
N PHE A 596 -6.67 9.37 17.67
CA PHE A 596 -7.43 9.85 16.52
C PHE A 596 -7.29 11.37 16.35
N GLY A 597 -7.10 12.12 17.44
CA GLY A 597 -6.77 13.53 17.41
C GLY A 597 -5.42 13.80 16.74
N SER A 598 -4.40 12.99 17.04
CA SER A 598 -3.07 13.03 16.41
C SER A 598 -3.16 12.70 14.92
N PHE A 599 -3.91 11.66 14.52
CA PHE A 599 -4.13 11.38 13.09
C PHE A 599 -4.84 12.55 12.38
N PHE A 600 -5.88 13.11 13.00
CA PHE A 600 -6.58 14.27 12.47
C PHE A 600 -5.63 15.47 12.31
N PHE A 601 -4.80 15.73 13.32
CA PHE A 601 -3.75 16.75 13.29
C PHE A 601 -2.78 16.49 12.14
N MET A 602 -2.22 15.28 12.04
CA MET A 602 -1.28 14.87 11.00
C MET A 602 -1.82 15.09 9.58
N PHE A 603 -3.10 14.82 9.35
CA PHE A 603 -3.69 14.94 8.02
C PHE A 603 -4.13 16.35 7.65
N ILE A 604 -4.56 17.15 8.63
CA ILE A 604 -5.11 18.48 8.35
C ILE A 604 -4.05 19.57 8.48
N TRP A 605 -3.05 19.36 9.33
CA TRP A 605 -1.98 20.33 9.57
C TRP A 605 -1.27 20.80 8.29
N PRO A 606 -0.92 19.94 7.32
CA PRO A 606 -0.33 20.40 6.06
C PRO A 606 -1.21 21.38 5.29
N PHE A 607 -2.54 21.27 5.42
CA PHE A 607 -3.49 22.14 4.72
C PHE A 607 -3.73 23.47 5.43
N ILE A 608 -3.80 23.46 6.76
CA ILE A 608 -4.19 24.64 7.55
C ILE A 608 -3.03 25.35 8.25
N GLY A 609 -1.90 24.67 8.48
CA GLY A 609 -0.81 25.12 9.33
C GLY A 609 -0.22 26.46 8.90
N LYS A 610 -0.13 26.71 7.58
CA LYS A 610 0.35 27.97 7.02
C LYS A 610 -0.53 29.17 7.39
N TYR A 611 -1.85 28.96 7.49
CA TYR A 611 -2.78 30.02 7.89
C TYR A 611 -2.70 30.29 9.39
N PHE A 612 -2.38 29.28 10.19
CA PHE A 612 -2.18 29.43 11.63
C PHE A 612 -0.92 30.23 11.97
N LEU A 613 0.20 30.02 11.25
CA LEU A 613 1.40 30.85 11.39
C LEU A 613 1.09 32.32 11.08
N VAL A 614 0.41 32.60 9.97
CA VAL A 614 0.02 33.97 9.57
C VAL A 614 -0.89 34.64 10.60
N LEU A 615 -1.75 33.88 11.28
CA LEU A 615 -2.64 34.40 12.33
C LEU A 615 -1.92 34.70 13.65
N LEU A 616 -0.80 34.04 13.93
CA LEU A 616 -0.08 34.15 15.20
C LEU A 616 1.10 35.14 15.17
N GLY A 617 1.45 35.67 14.00
CA GLY A 617 2.51 36.67 13.80
C GLY A 617 3.83 36.02 13.45
#